data_AF-A0A291QYI1-F1
#
_entry.id   AF-A0A291QYI1-F1
#
_cell.length_a   1.000
_cell.length_b   1.000
_cell.length_c   1.000
_cell.angle_alpha   90.00
_cell.angle_beta   90.00
_cell.angle_gamma   90.00
#
_symmetry.space_group_name_H-M   'P 1'
#
loop_
_entity.id
_entity.type
_entity.pdbx_description
1 polymer ?
#
loop_
_entity_poly.entity_id
_entity_poly.type
_entity_poly.pdbx_seq_one_letter_code
_entity_poly.pdbx_strand_id
1 'polypeptide(L)'
;MRIVAIILLLVSAFLSVKHGWDAFRPANVEQSKMIADLGISSSVLPYFGVFSIIIGLMLFFPQTFFTGNLLQAITIVLIMALALRGGHYKIALIEIPFLLMPLLLIWLKYPFKF
;
A
#
# COMPACT_ATOMS: atom_id res chain seq x y z
N MET A 1 14.40 -5.64 -19.22
CA MET A 1 13.29 -6.04 -18.32
C MET A 1 13.73 -6.24 -16.86
N ARG A 2 14.83 -6.96 -16.57
CA ARG A 2 15.29 -7.18 -15.19
C ARG A 2 15.56 -5.89 -14.39
N ILE A 3 16.26 -4.93 -15.00
CA ILE A 3 16.60 -3.65 -14.34
C ILE A 3 15.34 -2.84 -13.99
N VAL A 4 14.40 -2.72 -14.93
CA VAL A 4 13.13 -2.00 -14.73
C VAL A 4 12.34 -2.61 -13.57
N ALA A 5 12.27 -3.93 -13.50
CA ALA A 5 11.53 -4.60 -12.45
C ALA A 5 12.25 -4.62 -11.09
N ILE A 6 13.59 -4.57 -11.05
CA ILE A 6 14.35 -4.30 -9.81
C ILE A 6 14.08 -2.87 -9.32
N ILE A 7 14.07 -1.89 -10.22
CA ILE A 7 13.74 -0.50 -9.87
C ILE A 7 12.31 -0.42 -9.34
N LEU A 8 11.34 -1.03 -10.03
CA LEU A 8 9.94 -1.07 -9.58
C LEU A 8 9.79 -1.76 -8.22
N LEU A 9 10.51 -2.86 -7.98
CA LEU A 9 10.55 -3.52 -6.67
C LEU A 9 11.07 -2.58 -5.59
N LEU A 10 12.22 -1.95 -5.80
CA LEU A 10 12.84 -1.06 -4.83
C LEU A 10 11.94 0.14 -4.53
N VAL A 11 11.33 0.73 -5.56
CA VAL A 11 10.37 1.82 -5.41
C VAL A 11 9.13 1.36 -4.65
N SER A 12 8.58 0.18 -4.98
CA SER A 12 7.42 -0.37 -4.29
C SER A 12 7.70 -0.68 -2.81
N ALA A 13 8.84 -1.31 -2.53
CA ALA A 13 9.28 -1.59 -1.16
C ALA A 13 9.52 -0.29 -0.38
N PHE A 14 10.19 0.69 -0.98
CA PHE A 14 10.42 2.01 -0.36
C PHE A 14 9.10 2.72 -0.05
N LEU A 15 8.16 2.75 -1.00
CA LEU A 15 6.84 3.35 -0.77
C LEU A 15 6.07 2.61 0.32
N SER A 16 6.11 1.28 0.34
CA SER A 16 5.46 0.47 1.37
C SER A 16 5.98 0.80 2.77
N VAL A 17 7.31 0.91 2.91
CA VAL A 17 7.93 1.30 4.19
C VAL A 17 7.63 2.76 4.53
N LYS A 18 7.64 3.66 3.54
CA LYS A 18 7.29 5.07 3.74
C LYS A 18 5.85 5.25 4.22
N HIS A 19 4.88 4.63 3.55
CA HIS A 19 3.48 4.62 3.97
C HIS A 19 3.31 4.03 5.37
N GLY A 20 4.07 2.97 5.67
CA GLY A 20 4.10 2.37 7.00
C GLY A 20 4.63 3.32 8.07
N TRP A 21 5.70 4.03 7.77
CA TRP A 21 6.33 5.01 8.66
C TRP A 21 5.46 6.25 8.89
N ASP A 22 4.80 6.73 7.84
CA ASP A 22 3.89 7.88 7.92
C ASP A 22 2.65 7.56 8.78
N ALA A 23 2.27 6.29 8.93
CA ALA A 23 1.19 5.88 9.84
C ALA A 23 1.56 6.00 11.33
N PHE A 24 2.84 6.11 11.68
CA PHE A 24 3.31 6.37 13.05
C PHE A 24 3.49 7.87 13.34
N ARG A 25 3.37 8.72 12.32
CA ARG A 25 3.44 10.16 12.48
C ARG A 25 2.06 10.72 12.86
N PRO A 26 2.00 11.88 13.54
CA PRO A 26 0.74 12.56 13.77
C PRO A 26 0.08 12.82 12.42
N ALA A 27 -1.10 12.23 12.23
CA ALA A 27 -1.89 12.46 11.03
C ALA A 27 -2.23 13.95 10.93
N ASN A 28 -1.98 14.56 9.78
CA ASN A 28 -2.40 15.94 9.56
C ASN A 28 -3.91 16.08 9.76
N VAL A 29 -4.40 17.29 10.04
CA VAL A 29 -5.82 17.55 10.35
C VAL A 29 -6.78 16.94 9.31
N GLU A 30 -6.37 16.95 8.04
CA GLU A 30 -7.13 16.39 6.92
C GLU A 30 -7.14 14.85 6.92
N GLN A 31 -6.01 14.20 7.22
CA GLN A 31 -5.94 12.74 7.41
C GLN A 31 -6.72 12.29 8.65
N SER A 32 -6.60 13.02 9.76
CA SER A 32 -7.31 12.70 11.01
C SER A 32 -8.83 12.79 10.84
N LYS A 33 -9.33 13.82 10.13
CA LYS A 33 -10.75 13.93 9.76
C LYS A 33 -11.20 12.78 8.87
N MET A 34 -10.41 12.48 7.84
CA MET A 34 -10.68 11.34 6.96
C MET A 34 -10.76 10.04 7.77
N ILE A 35 -9.78 9.72 8.61
CA ILE A 35 -9.77 8.51 9.44
C ILE A 35 -11.04 8.41 10.31
N ALA A 36 -11.45 9.53 10.90
CA ALA A 36 -12.69 9.62 11.67
C ALA A 36 -13.94 9.41 10.79
N ASP A 37 -14.01 10.04 9.61
CA ASP A 37 -15.12 9.94 8.65
C ASP A 37 -15.22 8.53 8.03
N LEU A 38 -14.11 7.80 7.95
CA LEU A 38 -14.05 6.41 7.50
C LEU A 38 -14.52 5.41 8.57
N GLY A 39 -14.82 5.87 9.78
CA GLY A 39 -15.14 5.00 10.93
C GLY A 39 -13.96 4.15 11.40
N ILE A 40 -12.74 4.50 10.98
CA ILE A 40 -11.52 3.83 11.41
C ILE A 40 -11.06 4.50 12.69
N SER A 41 -10.97 3.74 13.79
CA SER A 41 -10.38 4.27 15.01
C SER A 41 -8.91 4.62 14.77
N SER A 42 -8.44 5.77 15.26
CA SER A 42 -7.04 6.18 15.17
C SER A 42 -6.07 5.14 15.75
N SER A 43 -6.56 4.26 16.63
CA SER A 43 -5.83 3.13 17.19
C SER A 43 -5.46 2.07 16.14
N VAL A 44 -6.13 2.03 14.99
CA VAL A 44 -5.90 1.04 13.91
C VAL A 44 -4.77 1.49 12.97
N LEU A 45 -4.43 2.78 12.93
CA LEU A 45 -3.38 3.30 12.05
C LEU A 45 -2.01 2.64 12.26
N PRO A 46 -1.51 2.48 13.50
CA PRO A 46 -0.23 1.81 13.73
C PRO A 46 -0.22 0.38 13.20
N TYR A 47 -1.36 -0.34 13.23
CA TYR A 47 -1.46 -1.70 12.69
C TYR A 47 -1.33 -1.70 11.17
N PHE A 48 -2.00 -0.78 10.47
CA PHE A 48 -1.78 -0.60 9.03
C PHE A 48 -0.32 -0.21 8.72
N GLY A 49 0.30 0.58 9.61
CA GLY A 49 1.71 0.96 9.54
C GLY A 49 2.65 -0.26 9.56
N VAL A 50 2.53 -1.08 10.61
CA VAL A 50 3.28 -2.34 10.73
C VAL A 50 3.00 -3.26 9.55
N PHE A 51 1.73 -3.40 9.15
CA PHE A 51 1.33 -4.26 8.05
C PHE A 51 1.97 -3.84 6.71
N SER A 52 2.01 -2.53 6.43
CA SER A 52 2.65 -1.98 5.23
C SER A 52 4.17 -2.22 5.22
N ILE A 53 4.84 -2.15 6.38
CA ILE A 53 6.26 -2.49 6.51
C ILE A 53 6.48 -3.98 6.23
N ILE A 54 5.65 -4.85 6.81
CA ILE A 54 5.72 -6.30 6.59
C ILE A 54 5.56 -6.62 5.11
N ILE A 55 4.58 -6.02 4.43
CA ILE A 55 4.40 -6.14 2.97
C ILE A 55 5.67 -5.71 2.24
N GLY A 56 6.24 -4.55 2.57
CA GLY A 56 7.47 -4.05 1.96
C GLY A 56 8.64 -5.04 2.10
N LEU A 57 8.74 -5.70 3.26
CA LEU A 57 9.73 -6.76 3.49
C LEU A 57 9.43 -8.03 2.68
N MET A 58 8.16 -8.44 2.59
CA MET A 58 7.74 -9.60 1.81
C MET A 58 8.09 -9.46 0.32
N LEU A 59 8.06 -8.24 -0.23
CA LEU A 59 8.41 -8.01 -1.63
C LEU A 59 9.84 -8.44 -1.98
N PHE A 60 10.78 -8.46 -1.02
CA PHE A 60 12.15 -8.88 -1.28
C PHE A 60 12.32 -10.40 -1.41
N PHE A 61 11.39 -11.20 -0.88
CA PHE A 61 11.50 -12.65 -0.90
C PHE A 61 10.63 -13.26 -2.01
N PRO A 62 11.18 -14.12 -2.87
CA PRO A 62 10.42 -14.72 -3.99
C PRO A 62 9.17 -15.49 -3.53
N GLN A 63 9.25 -16.18 -2.40
CA GLN A 63 8.18 -17.01 -1.85
C GLN A 63 6.98 -16.17 -1.38
N THR A 64 7.21 -14.93 -0.94
CA THR A 64 6.17 -14.04 -0.41
C THR A 64 5.83 -12.90 -1.37
N PHE A 65 6.53 -12.79 -2.50
CA PHE A 65 6.33 -11.71 -3.49
C PHE A 65 4.88 -11.62 -3.97
N PHE A 66 4.28 -12.74 -4.41
CA PHE A 66 2.89 -12.75 -4.86
C PHE A 66 1.93 -12.35 -3.73
N THR A 67 2.07 -13.00 -2.58
CA THR A 67 1.23 -12.73 -1.40
C THR A 67 1.38 -11.29 -0.91
N GLY A 68 2.59 -10.73 -0.92
CA GLY A 68 2.86 -9.35 -0.54
C GLY A 68 2.17 -8.35 -1.46
N ASN A 69 2.30 -8.52 -2.78
CA ASN A 69 1.58 -7.67 -3.75
C ASN A 69 0.05 -7.87 -3.66
N LEU A 70 -0.43 -9.09 -3.43
CA LEU A 70 -1.86 -9.36 -3.27
C LEU A 70 -2.43 -8.67 -2.03
N LEU A 71 -1.76 -8.81 -0.88
CA LEU A 71 -2.16 -8.14 0.37
C LEU A 71 -2.12 -6.61 0.19
N GLN A 72 -1.10 -6.09 -0.48
CA GLN A 72 -1.02 -4.66 -0.81
C GLN A 72 -2.20 -4.18 -1.64
N ALA A 73 -2.55 -4.90 -2.71
CA ALA A 73 -3.69 -4.56 -3.55
C ALA A 73 -5.02 -4.59 -2.77
N ILE A 74 -5.22 -5.62 -1.92
CA ILE A 74 -6.41 -5.72 -1.06
C ILE A 74 -6.51 -4.52 -0.11
N THR A 75 -5.40 -4.13 0.54
CA THR A 75 -5.37 -2.98 1.44
C THR A 75 -5.70 -1.67 0.72
N ILE A 76 -5.15 -1.45 -0.47
CA ILE A 76 -5.43 -0.23 -1.25
C ILE A 76 -6.90 -0.20 -1.67
N VAL A 77 -7.45 -1.32 -2.17
CA VAL A 77 -8.88 -1.41 -2.52
C VAL A 77 -9.77 -1.17 -1.31
N LEU A 78 -9.42 -1.71 -0.13
CA LEU A 78 -10.15 -1.47 1.11
C LEU A 78 -10.17 0.02 1.45
N ILE A 79 -9.01 0.69 1.42
CA ILE A 79 -8.89 2.13 1.70
C ILE A 79 -9.70 2.95 0.68
N MET A 80 -9.62 2.61 -0.61
CA MET A 80 -10.41 3.25 -1.66
C MET A 80 -11.92 3.09 -1.42
N ALA A 81 -12.38 1.88 -1.08
CA ALA A 81 -13.79 1.60 -0.81
C ALA A 81 -14.29 2.40 0.40
N LEU A 82 -13.50 2.47 1.46
CA LEU A 82 -13.81 3.30 2.63
C LEU A 82 -13.84 4.78 2.23
N ALA A 83 -12.86 5.27 1.47
CA ALA A 83 -12.80 6.66 1.00
C ALA A 83 -14.04 7.05 0.20
N LEU A 84 -14.50 6.17 -0.70
CA LEU A 84 -15.74 6.38 -1.45
C LEU A 84 -16.98 6.36 -0.55
N ARG A 85 -17.03 5.46 0.44
CA ARG A 85 -18.11 5.43 1.44
C ARG A 85 -18.18 6.72 2.26
N GLY A 86 -17.03 7.34 2.56
CA GLY A 86 -16.94 8.64 3.23
C GLY A 86 -17.11 9.86 2.31
N GLY A 87 -17.37 9.67 1.01
CA GLY A 87 -17.54 10.76 0.03
C GLY A 87 -16.24 11.39 -0.48
N HIS A 88 -15.07 10.82 -0.15
CA HIS A 88 -13.75 11.34 -0.51
C HIS A 88 -13.22 10.77 -1.84
N TYR A 89 -13.89 11.07 -2.96
CA TYR A 89 -13.51 10.57 -4.29
C TYR A 89 -12.08 10.94 -4.72
N LYS A 90 -11.58 12.13 -4.33
CA LYS A 90 -10.21 12.58 -4.64
C LYS A 90 -9.15 11.63 -4.07
N ILE A 91 -9.41 11.10 -2.89
CA ILE A 91 -8.50 10.19 -2.20
C ILE A 91 -8.49 8.86 -2.93
N ALA A 92 -9.66 8.31 -3.26
CA ALA A 92 -9.75 7.09 -4.07
C ALA A 92 -9.01 7.23 -5.42
N LEU A 93 -9.05 8.40 -6.07
CA LEU A 93 -8.30 8.66 -7.30
C LEU A 93 -6.77 8.68 -7.08
N ILE A 94 -6.31 9.25 -5.97
CA ILE A 94 -4.88 9.27 -5.62
C ILE A 94 -4.34 7.85 -5.35
N GLU A 95 -5.18 6.94 -4.87
CA GLU A 95 -4.82 5.54 -4.61
C GLU A 95 -4.70 4.68 -5.89
N ILE A 96 -5.27 5.10 -7.02
CA ILE A 96 -5.26 4.31 -8.28
C ILE A 96 -3.82 3.99 -8.76
N PRO A 97 -2.89 4.96 -8.85
CA PRO A 97 -1.49 4.65 -9.19
C PRO A 97 -0.85 3.64 -8.25
N PHE A 98 -1.18 3.69 -6.95
CA PHE A 98 -0.67 2.75 -5.96
C PHE A 98 -1.26 1.36 -6.14
N LEU A 99 -2.54 1.23 -6.55
CA LEU A 99 -3.15 -0.06 -6.90
C LEU A 99 -2.54 -0.66 -8.16
N LEU A 100 -2.20 0.17 -9.15
CA LEU A 100 -1.60 -0.30 -10.40
C LEU A 100 -0.23 -0.94 -10.17
N MET A 101 0.56 -0.44 -9.22
CA MET A 101 1.90 -0.97 -8.91
C MET A 101 1.94 -2.47 -8.55
N PRO A 102 1.23 -2.97 -7.51
CA PRO A 102 1.25 -4.38 -7.15
C PRO A 102 0.65 -5.26 -8.25
N LEU A 103 -0.36 -4.78 -8.98
CA LEU A 103 -0.93 -5.50 -10.12
C LEU A 103 0.06 -5.64 -11.27
N LEU A 104 0.79 -4.57 -11.59
CA LEU A 104 1.87 -4.59 -12.58
C LEU A 104 3.00 -5.51 -12.15
N LEU A 105 3.40 -5.50 -10.87
CA LEU A 105 4.43 -6.37 -10.32
C LEU A 105 4.04 -7.86 -10.40
N ILE A 106 2.78 -8.20 -10.10
CA ILE A 106 2.23 -9.54 -10.28
C ILE A 106 2.28 -9.93 -11.77
N TRP A 107 1.83 -9.04 -12.66
CA TRP A 107 1.82 -9.30 -14.10
C TRP A 107 3.23 -9.45 -14.70
N LEU A 108 4.22 -8.67 -14.23
CA LEU A 108 5.61 -8.70 -14.71
C LEU A 108 6.40 -9.94 -14.27
N LYS A 109 5.91 -10.72 -13.28
CA LYS A 109 6.52 -12.00 -12.86
C LYS A 109 8.01 -11.91 -12.42
N TYR A 110 8.48 -10.77 -11.88
CA TYR A 110 9.89 -10.52 -11.53
C TYR A 110 10.00 -9.65 -10.23
N PRO A 111 10.97 -9.86 -9.29
CA PRO A 111 12.42 -10.06 -9.49
C PRO A 111 12.93 -11.47 -9.69
N PHE A 112 12.09 -12.47 -9.47
CA PHE A 112 12.51 -13.85 -9.46
C PHE A 112 11.61 -14.57 -10.44
N LYS A 113 12.18 -14.99 -11.58
CA LYS A 113 11.52 -15.96 -12.44
C LYS A 113 11.17 -17.15 -11.55
N PHE A 114 9.90 -17.54 -11.60
CA PHE A 114 9.33 -18.75 -10.99
C PHE A 114 10.22 -19.97 -11.19
#